data_AF-A0A1A8CJX3-F1
#
_entry.id   AF-A0A1A8CJX3-F1
#
_cell.length_a   1.000
_cell.length_b   1.000
_cell.length_c   1.000
_cell.angle_alpha   90.00
_cell.angle_beta   90.00
_cell.angle_gamma   90.00
#
_symmetry.space_group_name_H-M   'P 1'
#
loop_
_entity.id
_entity.type
_entity.pdbx_description
1 polymer ?
#
loop_
_entity_poly.entity_id
_entity_poly.type
_entity_poly.pdbx_seq_one_letter_code
_entity_poly.pdbx_strand_id
1 'polypeptide(L)'
;DEPVRFWDFMSELLVGLGYDAPRFHLPYFLVYGLALLLWLLTWILSPVFSIKTTFTPMRVALAGTHHYYSCERAKEHLGYKPVVSLKEGIARTLESYPHLRKGA
;
A
#
# COMPACT_ATOMS: atom_id res chain seq x y z
N ASP A 1 12.14 6.44 -12.98
CA ASP A 1 12.54 5.61 -14.14
C ASP A 1 12.54 4.12 -13.87
N GLU A 2 11.88 3.66 -12.82
CA GLU A 2 11.87 2.25 -12.45
C GLU A 2 10.41 1.86 -12.16
N PRO A 3 9.55 1.69 -13.19
CA PRO A 3 8.17 1.33 -12.97
C PRO A 3 8.11 -0.08 -12.39
N VAL A 4 7.53 -0.20 -11.19
CA VAL A 4 7.33 -1.47 -10.50
C VAL A 4 5.82 -1.66 -10.30
N ARG A 5 5.36 -2.91 -10.38
CA ARG A 5 3.96 -3.20 -10.05
C ARG A 5 3.76 -3.00 -8.56
N PHE A 6 2.59 -2.50 -8.18
CA PHE A 6 2.24 -2.28 -6.77
C PHE A 6 2.51 -3.51 -5.88
N TRP A 7 2.08 -4.70 -6.33
CA TRP A 7 2.27 -5.94 -5.58
C TRP A 7 3.73 -6.41 -5.52
N ASP A 8 4.54 -6.13 -6.55
CA ASP A 8 5.98 -6.42 -6.53
C ASP A 8 6.67 -5.52 -5.49
N PHE A 9 6.35 -4.22 -5.49
CA PHE A 9 6.86 -3.26 -4.51
C PHE A 9 6.47 -3.61 -3.07
N MET A 10 5.20 -3.96 -2.85
CA MET A 10 4.72 -4.40 -1.53
C MET A 10 5.41 -5.69 -1.07
N SER A 11 5.71 -6.60 -1.99
CA SER A 11 6.44 -7.84 -1.69
C SER A 11 7.87 -7.55 -1.22
N GLU A 12 8.60 -6.66 -1.91
CA GLU A 12 9.95 -6.26 -1.51
C GLU A 12 9.98 -5.60 -0.12
N LEU A 13 9.01 -4.73 0.17
CA LEU A 13 8.87 -4.11 1.50
C LEU A 13 8.61 -5.14 2.60
N LEU A 14 7.65 -6.04 2.39
CA LEU A 14 7.27 -7.03 3.39
C LEU A 14 8.40 -8.02 3.69
N VAL A 15 9.05 -8.53 2.63
CA VAL A 15 10.21 -9.41 2.76
C VAL A 15 11.37 -8.69 3.46
N GLY A 16 11.60 -7.42 3.12
CA GLY A 16 12.62 -6.59 3.77
C GLY A 16 12.35 -6.33 5.26
N LEU A 17 11.10 -6.32 5.70
CA LEU A 17 10.71 -6.26 7.12
C LEU A 17 10.72 -7.64 7.82
N GLY A 18 11.01 -8.72 7.09
CA GLY A 18 11.02 -10.09 7.59
C GLY A 18 9.67 -10.81 7.53
N TYR A 19 8.65 -10.24 6.88
CA TYR A 19 7.37 -10.91 6.63
C TYR A 19 7.41 -11.75 5.35
N ASP A 20 6.48 -12.69 5.25
CA ASP A 20 6.30 -13.45 4.02
C ASP A 20 5.67 -12.59 2.93
N ALA A 21 6.10 -12.78 1.69
CA ALA A 21 5.50 -12.10 0.54
C ALA A 21 4.00 -12.45 0.42
N PRO A 22 3.16 -11.53 -0.06
CA PRO A 22 1.74 -11.79 -0.28
C PRO A 22 1.58 -12.88 -1.37
N ARG A 23 1.05 -14.05 -0.99
CA ARG A 23 0.87 -15.21 -1.88
C ARG A 23 -0.57 -15.42 -2.35
N PHE A 24 -1.54 -14.83 -1.67
CA PHE A 24 -2.95 -15.08 -1.92
C PHE A 24 -3.56 -13.97 -2.78
N HIS A 25 -4.11 -14.35 -3.93
CA HIS A 25 -4.91 -13.47 -4.75
C HIS A 25 -6.39 -13.65 -4.39
N LEU A 26 -6.97 -12.64 -3.74
CA LEU A 26 -8.39 -12.64 -3.39
C LEU A 26 -9.20 -11.96 -4.51
N PRO A 27 -10.34 -12.54 -4.94
CA PRO A 27 -11.23 -11.90 -5.92
C PRO A 27 -11.73 -10.54 -5.42
N TYR A 28 -11.59 -9.50 -6.26
CA TYR A 28 -11.94 -8.12 -5.91
C TYR A 28 -13.36 -7.98 -5.36
N PHE A 29 -14.35 -8.63 -6.00
CA PHE A 29 -15.76 -8.57 -5.58
C PHE A 29 -15.97 -9.06 -4.14
N LEU A 30 -15.27 -10.12 -3.73
CA LEU A 30 -15.39 -10.65 -2.36
C LEU A 30 -14.82 -9.67 -1.35
N VAL A 31 -13.62 -9.16 -1.60
CA VAL A 31 -12.93 -8.22 -0.72
C VAL A 31 -13.70 -6.90 -0.61
N TYR A 32 -14.23 -6.41 -1.73
CA TYR A 32 -15.04 -5.20 -1.78
C TYR A 32 -16.38 -5.37 -1.05
N GLY A 33 -17.05 -6.51 -1.22
CA GLY A 33 -18.27 -6.84 -0.48
C GLY A 33 -18.05 -6.87 1.03
N LEU A 34 -16.95 -7.48 1.49
CA LEU A 34 -16.56 -7.47 2.91
C LEU A 34 -16.29 -6.06 3.43
N ALA A 35 -15.62 -5.22 2.64
CA ALA A 35 -15.35 -3.84 3.01
C ALA A 35 -16.63 -3.01 3.13
N LEU A 36 -17.60 -3.22 2.23
CA LEU A 36 -18.92 -2.57 2.30
C LEU A 36 -19.70 -3.00 3.55
N LEU A 37 -19.69 -4.30 3.86
CA LEU A 37 -20.36 -4.83 5.03
C LEU A 37 -19.76 -4.26 6.33
N LEU A 38 -18.43 -4.19 6.42
CA LEU A 38 -17.74 -3.57 7.56
C LEU A 38 -18.05 -2.08 7.65
N TRP A 39 -18.05 -1.37 6.52
CA TRP A 39 -18.40 0.05 6.48
C TRP A 39 -19.84 0.29 6.97
N LEU A 40 -20.82 -0.49 6.50
CA LEU A 40 -22.21 -0.43 6.96
C LEU A 40 -22.34 -0.69 8.46
N LEU A 41 -21.67 -1.73 8.98
CA LEU A 41 -21.64 -2.02 10.42
C LEU A 41 -21.11 -0.83 11.21
N THR A 42 -19.99 -0.26 10.78
CA THR A 42 -19.39 0.88 11.49
C THR A 42 -20.21 2.15 11.39
N TRP A 43 -20.95 2.33 10.30
CA TRP A 43 -21.90 3.43 10.18
C TRP A 43 -23.08 3.28 11.16
N ILE A 44 -23.62 2.06 11.32
CA ILE A 44 -24.68 1.75 12.28
C ILE A 44 -24.21 1.87 13.74
N LEU A 45 -22.96 1.46 14.01
CA LEU A 45 -22.34 1.51 15.34
C LEU A 45 -21.75 2.89 15.68
N SER A 46 -21.56 3.77 14.69
CA SER A 46 -21.00 5.11 14.83
C SER A 46 -21.61 5.98 15.94
N PRO A 47 -22.93 5.97 16.22
CA PRO A 47 -23.50 6.78 17.30
C PRO A 47 -23.10 6.30 18.70
N VAL A 48 -22.63 5.05 18.84
CA VAL A 48 -22.26 4.45 20.14
C VAL A 48 -20.75 4.27 20.28
N PHE A 49 -20.05 4.00 19.16
CA PHE A 49 -18.62 3.74 19.14
C PHE A 49 -17.92 4.47 17.99
N SER A 50 -16.86 5.23 18.31
CA SER A 50 -15.98 5.80 17.28
C SER A 50 -14.97 4.76 16.80
N ILE A 51 -15.39 3.91 15.86
CA ILE A 51 -14.52 2.89 15.26
C ILE A 51 -13.91 3.46 13.98
N LYS A 52 -12.59 3.70 13.99
CA LYS A 52 -11.85 4.00 12.76
C LYS A 52 -11.48 2.69 12.08
N THR A 53 -12.22 2.31 11.04
CA THR A 53 -11.87 1.12 10.26
C THR A 53 -10.71 1.40 9.33
N THR A 54 -9.64 0.62 9.49
CA THR A 54 -8.51 0.60 8.55
C THR A 54 -8.90 -0.07 7.22
N PHE A 55 -10.01 -0.79 7.19
CA PHE A 55 -10.53 -1.53 6.04
C PHE A 55 -11.82 -0.88 5.53
N THR A 56 -11.70 -0.08 4.46
CA THR A 56 -12.83 0.63 3.83
C THR A 56 -12.92 0.31 2.34
N PRO A 57 -14.12 0.42 1.73
CA PRO A 57 -14.29 0.19 0.29
C PRO A 57 -13.34 1.04 -0.57
N MET A 58 -13.09 2.29 -0.15
CA MET A 58 -12.14 3.19 -0.80
C MET A 58 -10.71 2.62 -0.81
N ARG A 59 -10.24 2.06 0.31
CA ARG A 59 -8.90 1.48 0.41
C ARG A 59 -8.77 0.21 -0.42
N VAL A 60 -9.83 -0.61 -0.48
CA VAL A 60 -9.88 -1.80 -1.33
C VAL A 60 -9.86 -1.40 -2.81
N ALA A 61 -10.65 -0.40 -3.21
CA ALA A 61 -10.65 0.13 -4.57
C ALA A 61 -9.28 0.70 -4.96
N LEU A 62 -8.63 1.44 -4.05
CA LEU A 62 -7.30 1.97 -4.27
C LEU A 62 -6.25 0.85 -4.43
N ALA A 63 -6.27 -0.16 -3.57
CA ALA A 63 -5.35 -1.30 -3.67
C ALA A 63 -5.60 -2.16 -4.92
N GLY A 64 -6.84 -2.23 -5.39
CA GLY A 64 -7.24 -3.00 -6.58
C GLY A 64 -7.00 -2.27 -7.90
N THR A 65 -6.77 -0.95 -7.89
CA THR A 65 -6.58 -0.16 -9.10
C THR A 65 -5.10 -0.15 -9.52
N HIS A 66 -4.84 -0.37 -10.81
CA HIS A 66 -3.51 -0.22 -11.38
C HIS A 66 -3.15 1.26 -11.50
N HIS A 67 -2.20 1.70 -10.69
CA HIS A 67 -1.70 3.08 -10.73
C HIS A 67 -0.43 3.15 -11.59
N TYR A 68 -0.45 4.04 -12.57
CA TYR A 68 0.70 4.35 -13.42
C TYR A 68 1.09 5.80 -13.19
N TYR A 69 2.36 6.04 -12.89
CA TYR A 69 2.90 7.37 -12.67
C TYR A 69 4.02 7.64 -13.68
N SER A 70 3.93 8.76 -14.40
CA SER A 70 5.01 9.25 -15.26
C SER A 70 5.66 10.48 -14.63
N CYS A 71 6.98 10.43 -14.49
CA CYS A 71 7.78 11.57 -14.03
C CYS A 71 8.27 12.46 -15.17
N GLU A 72 7.86 12.23 -16.43
CA GLU A 72 8.39 12.95 -17.61
C GLU A 72 8.30 14.47 -17.46
N ARG A 73 7.13 15.00 -17.07
CA ARG A 73 6.92 16.44 -16.85
C ARG A 73 7.82 17.00 -15.75
N ALA A 74 8.06 16.23 -14.69
CA ALA A 74 8.94 16.66 -13.61
C ALA A 74 10.39 16.74 -14.08
N LYS A 75 10.82 15.85 -14.97
CA LYS A 75 12.17 15.92 -15.57
C LYS A 75 12.30 17.12 -16.51
N GLU A 76 11.30 17.32 -17.36
CA GLU A 76 11.31 18.38 -18.37
C GLU A 76 11.31 19.76 -17.72
N HIS A 77 10.41 19.99 -16.76
CA HIS A 77 10.22 21.32 -16.18
C HIS A 77 11.09 21.60 -14.96
N LEU A 78 11.46 20.57 -14.20
CA LEU A 78 12.18 20.73 -12.92
C LEU A 78 13.59 20.13 -12.93
N GLY A 79 14.03 19.55 -14.05
CA GLY A 79 15.31 18.83 -14.11
C GLY A 79 15.37 17.64 -13.15
N TYR A 80 14.21 17.08 -12.76
CA TYR A 80 14.13 16.02 -11.77
C TYR A 80 14.99 14.81 -12.17
N LYS A 81 15.83 14.35 -11.25
CA LYS A 81 16.58 13.10 -11.38
C LYS A 81 16.54 12.37 -10.03
N PRO A 82 16.20 11.07 -10.00
CA PRO A 82 16.24 10.30 -8.76
C PRO A 82 17.67 10.30 -8.19
N VAL A 83 17.79 10.69 -6.92
CA VAL A 83 19.08 10.75 -6.20
C VAL A 83 19.58 9.34 -5.85
N VAL A 84 18.63 8.44 -5.59
CA VAL A 84 18.88 7.03 -5.26
C VAL A 84 17.97 6.15 -6.11
N SER A 85 18.38 4.89 -6.31
CA SER A 85 17.51 3.89 -6.95
C SER A 85 16.33 3.53 -6.03
N LEU A 86 15.28 2.96 -6.61
CA LEU A 86 14.12 2.48 -5.86
C LEU A 86 14.53 1.48 -4.77
N LYS A 87 15.41 0.53 -5.12
CA LYS A 87 15.89 -0.52 -4.20
C LYS A 87 16.65 0.06 -3.01
N GLU A 88 17.53 1.03 -3.25
CA GLU A 88 18.24 1.77 -2.21
C GLU A 88 17.26 2.55 -1.31
N GLY A 89 16.26 3.20 -1.92
CA GLY A 89 15.20 3.92 -1.18
C GLY A 89 14.38 3.00 -0.27
N ILE A 90 14.04 1.80 -0.75
CA ILE A 90 13.36 0.77 0.06
C ILE A 90 14.24 0.37 1.25
N ALA A 91 15.52 0.05 1.03
CA ALA A 91 16.45 -0.34 2.10
C ALA A 91 16.53 0.71 3.22
N ARG A 92 16.73 1.99 2.85
CA ARG A 92 16.78 3.10 3.82
C ARG A 92 15.48 3.30 4.58
N THR A 93 14.35 3.06 3.91
CA THR A 93 13.04 3.10 4.56
C THR A 93 12.93 1.98 5.60
N LEU A 94 13.30 0.74 5.26
CA LEU A 94 13.27 -0.40 6.18
C LEU A 94 14.18 -0.24 7.40
N GLU A 95 15.29 0.47 7.26
CA GLU A 95 16.18 0.85 8.37
C GLU A 95 15.53 1.90 9.28
N SER A 96 14.75 2.81 8.72
CA SER A 96 14.08 3.89 9.47
C SER A 96 12.88 3.41 10.30
N TYR A 97 12.30 2.25 9.98
CA TYR A 97 11.14 1.66 10.68
C TYR A 97 11.46 0.32 11.36
N PRO A 98 12.38 0.29 12.35
CA PRO A 98 12.76 -0.95 13.02
C PRO A 98 11.59 -1.59 13.80
N HIS A 99 10.69 -0.77 14.35
CA HIS A 99 9.52 -1.21 15.12
C HIS A 99 8.46 -1.95 14.29
N LEU A 100 8.55 -1.91 12.96
CA LEU A 100 7.63 -2.65 12.08
C LEU A 100 8.18 -4.03 11.68
N ARG A 101 9.43 -4.35 12.03
CA ARG A 101 10.05 -5.64 11.67
C ARG A 101 9.36 -6.78 12.40
N LYS A 102 9.32 -7.95 11.76
CA LYS A 102 8.76 -9.16 12.35
C LYS A 102 9.55 -9.55 13.60
N GLY A 103 8.90 -9.52 14.77
CA GLY A 103 9.52 -9.84 16.06
C GLY A 103 10.19 -8.66 16.78
N ALA A 104 9.91 -7.42 16.35
CA ALA A 104 10.25 -6.21 17.10
C ALA A 104 9.33 -5.99 18.31
#